data_AF-A0A8J4IZR3-F1
#
_entry.id   AF-A0A8J4IZR3-F1
#
_cell.length_a   1.000
_cell.length_b   1.000
_cell.length_c   1.000
_cell.angle_alpha   90.00
_cell.angle_beta   90.00
_cell.angle_gamma   90.00
#
_symmetry.space_group_name_H-M   'P 1'
#
loop_
_entity.id
_entity.type
_entity.pdbx_description
1 polymer ?
#
loop_
_entity_poly.entity_id
_entity_poly.type
_entity_poly.pdbx_seq_one_letter_code
_entity_poly.pdbx_strand_id
1 'polypeptide(L)'
;QAQQAKFLSDAENELEELAVTIAQAKKMVELIKGAATKERERVEKLFAEASEVLATFQKEVAGFIEHGERSMLGEAEADLRWKEERRAKLVQCKQNLENVPSTDTIYFLQEFQALKVAMEENLSPALSFQNELNFTKCTQAVGTVKDVLSAACKKQWDHLQGKGTDGLSFLETEEGLCSPSPSAWRAGGISSCFPPHPHISFLPHTVAFIIDLDSDTADKFIQLFGTKGAKRVLCPIPYPESPSRFINCEQVLGVNLMNRGNYYWEVELIDGWVSIGVIAEDFDPQQSYNRGRLGRNEKSCCLQWNGQNYVAWFGGFESVIQQPFFHTIGVFLEYSEKALTFYGVKDSKMTCLQQLKVSHFAKGQFDPFQNKINHQFASLFLCKLKPAFFLESVDAHLQIGPLKKDCVSVLKRR
;
A
#
# COMPACT_ATOMS: atom_id res chain seq x y z
N GLN A 1 71.35 -17.02 30.81
CA GLN A 1 71.26 -17.71 29.51
C GLN A 1 69.95 -18.47 29.34
N ALA A 2 69.58 -19.42 30.20
CA ALA A 2 68.29 -20.16 30.08
C ALA A 2 67.03 -19.25 30.11
N GLN A 3 67.04 -18.20 30.93
CA GLN A 3 65.92 -17.26 31.07
C GLN A 3 65.76 -16.33 29.86
N GLN A 4 66.86 -16.02 29.17
CA GLN A 4 66.87 -15.25 27.93
C GLN A 4 66.32 -16.07 26.76
N ALA A 5 66.70 -17.35 26.66
CA ALA A 5 66.17 -18.26 25.64
C ALA A 5 64.66 -18.46 25.77
N LYS A 6 64.15 -18.56 27.01
CA LYS A 6 62.71 -18.65 27.27
C LYS A 6 61.97 -17.37 26.84
N PHE A 7 62.47 -16.20 27.22
CA PHE A 7 61.86 -14.91 26.82
C PHE A 7 61.85 -14.69 25.31
N LEU A 8 62.91 -15.11 24.60
CA LEU A 8 62.96 -15.02 23.14
C LEU A 8 61.94 -15.96 22.48
N SER A 9 61.78 -17.18 23.00
CA SER A 9 60.76 -18.11 22.51
C SER A 9 59.33 -17.61 22.77
N ASP A 10 59.07 -17.00 23.93
CA ASP A 10 57.77 -16.40 24.23
C ASP A 10 57.48 -15.21 23.28
N ALA A 11 58.49 -14.39 22.98
CA ALA A 11 58.37 -13.28 22.02
C ALA A 11 58.17 -13.76 20.57
N GLU A 12 58.79 -14.86 20.16
CA GLU A 12 58.58 -15.48 18.84
C GLU A 12 57.15 -16.00 18.68
N ASN A 13 56.59 -16.64 19.72
CA ASN A 13 55.20 -17.09 19.71
C ASN A 13 54.20 -15.93 19.58
N GLU A 14 54.41 -14.84 20.32
CA GLU A 14 53.60 -13.62 20.23
C GLU A 14 53.69 -12.97 18.85
N LEU A 15 54.89 -12.96 18.23
CA LEU A 15 55.07 -12.45 16.86
C LEU A 15 54.30 -13.29 15.84
N GLU A 16 54.30 -14.62 15.99
CA GLU A 16 53.55 -15.52 15.10
C GLU A 16 52.03 -15.35 15.27
N GLU A 17 51.54 -15.21 16.50
CA GLU A 17 50.13 -14.92 16.79
C GLU A 17 49.68 -13.57 16.21
N LEU A 18 50.51 -12.53 16.38
CA LEU A 18 50.27 -11.22 15.76
C LEU A 18 50.27 -11.29 14.23
N ALA A 19 51.15 -12.08 13.62
CA ALA A 19 51.16 -12.25 12.17
C ALA A 19 49.85 -12.87 11.65
N VAL A 20 49.29 -13.85 12.37
CA VAL A 20 47.99 -14.47 12.04
C VAL A 20 46.85 -13.46 12.17
N THR A 21 46.79 -12.73 13.28
CA THR A 21 45.72 -11.72 13.50
C THR A 21 45.79 -10.59 12.47
N ILE A 22 46.99 -10.13 12.09
CA ILE A 22 47.19 -9.17 11.00
C ILE A 22 46.68 -9.73 9.66
N ALA A 23 46.97 -11.01 9.35
CA ALA A 23 46.50 -11.63 8.13
C ALA A 23 44.96 -11.75 8.10
N GLN A 24 44.35 -12.09 9.23
CA GLN A 24 42.89 -12.13 9.37
C GLN A 24 42.26 -10.74 9.20
N ALA A 25 42.83 -9.71 9.83
CA ALA A 25 42.37 -8.33 9.70
C ALA A 25 42.46 -7.84 8.24
N LYS A 26 43.57 -8.13 7.55
CA LYS A 26 43.74 -7.83 6.11
C LYS A 26 42.66 -8.50 5.26
N LYS A 27 42.37 -9.78 5.51
CA LYS A 27 41.31 -10.52 4.79
C LYS A 27 39.93 -9.91 5.03
N MET A 28 39.63 -9.53 6.27
CA MET A 28 38.36 -8.87 6.62
C MET A 28 38.21 -7.52 5.89
N VAL A 29 39.27 -6.72 5.84
CA VAL A 29 39.29 -5.45 5.10
C VAL A 29 38.99 -5.66 3.61
N GLU A 30 39.61 -6.66 2.97
CA GLU A 30 39.36 -6.94 1.56
C GLU A 30 37.92 -7.45 1.31
N LEU A 31 37.36 -8.24 2.22
CA LEU A 31 35.94 -8.65 2.14
C LEU A 31 34.99 -7.45 2.26
N ILE A 32 35.24 -6.54 3.20
CA ILE A 32 34.42 -5.33 3.37
C ILE A 32 34.49 -4.45 2.12
N LYS A 33 35.69 -4.22 1.57
CA LYS A 33 35.86 -3.48 0.32
C LYS A 33 35.11 -4.14 -0.84
N GLY A 34 35.24 -5.45 -0.99
CA GLY A 34 34.56 -6.21 -2.03
C GLY A 34 33.04 -6.13 -1.92
N ALA A 35 32.50 -6.23 -0.71
CA ALA A 35 31.06 -6.09 -0.45
C ALA A 35 30.57 -4.66 -0.76
N ALA A 36 31.30 -3.63 -0.31
CA ALA A 36 30.95 -2.24 -0.55
C ALA A 36 30.95 -1.87 -2.04
N THR A 37 31.89 -2.41 -2.83
CA THR A 37 31.92 -2.19 -4.29
C THR A 37 30.74 -2.85 -4.99
N LYS A 38 30.43 -4.11 -4.64
CA LYS A 38 29.27 -4.80 -5.22
C LYS A 38 27.95 -4.11 -4.91
N GLU A 39 27.80 -3.61 -3.68
CA GLU A 39 26.59 -2.89 -3.30
C GLU A 39 26.47 -1.55 -4.06
N ARG A 40 27.58 -0.83 -4.23
CA ARG A 40 27.60 0.39 -5.05
C ARG A 40 27.15 0.14 -6.48
N GLU A 41 27.63 -0.93 -7.12
CA GLU A 41 27.23 -1.33 -8.48
C GLU A 41 25.74 -1.67 -8.57
N ARG A 42 25.18 -2.38 -7.57
CA ARG A 42 23.74 -2.66 -7.52
C ARG A 42 22.90 -1.38 -7.38
N VAL A 43 23.31 -0.46 -6.52
CA VAL A 43 22.62 0.81 -6.30
C VAL A 43 22.67 1.67 -7.56
N GLU A 44 23.83 1.76 -8.22
CA GLU A 44 23.99 2.50 -9.48
C GLU A 44 23.06 1.96 -10.58
N LYS A 45 22.94 0.64 -10.69
CA LYS A 45 22.01 0.00 -11.62
C LYS A 45 20.55 0.39 -11.36
N LEU A 46 20.12 0.39 -10.10
CA LEU A 46 18.74 0.78 -9.73
C LEU A 46 18.44 2.25 -10.06
N PHE A 47 19.41 3.15 -9.86
CA PHE A 47 19.25 4.55 -10.26
C PHE A 47 19.17 4.73 -11.78
N ALA A 48 19.92 3.93 -12.55
CA ALA A 48 19.82 3.96 -14.01
C ALA A 48 18.43 3.52 -14.49
N GLU A 49 17.90 2.42 -13.95
CA GLU A 49 16.55 1.91 -14.26
C GLU A 49 15.46 2.95 -13.91
N ALA A 50 15.55 3.58 -12.74
CA ALA A 50 14.60 4.63 -12.34
C ALA A 50 14.67 5.86 -13.24
N SER A 51 15.86 6.25 -13.70
CA SER A 51 16.04 7.38 -14.62
C SER A 51 15.43 7.10 -16.00
N GLU A 52 15.51 5.86 -16.48
CA GLU A 52 14.90 5.43 -17.73
C GLU A 52 13.36 5.50 -17.68
N VAL A 53 12.76 5.10 -16.56
CA VAL A 53 11.31 5.25 -16.33
C VAL A 53 10.90 6.72 -16.38
N LEU A 54 11.63 7.61 -15.70
CA LEU A 54 11.35 9.04 -15.70
C LEU A 54 11.51 9.67 -17.09
N ALA A 55 12.52 9.28 -17.84
CA ALA A 55 12.72 9.73 -19.23
C ALA A 55 11.58 9.28 -20.15
N THR A 56 11.06 8.06 -19.95
CA THR A 56 9.91 7.54 -20.68
C THR A 56 8.65 8.36 -20.38
N PHE A 57 8.37 8.60 -19.10
CA PHE A 57 7.23 9.43 -18.68
C PHE A 57 7.33 10.87 -19.23
N GLN A 58 8.53 11.46 -19.23
CA GLN A 58 8.76 12.77 -19.84
C GLN A 58 8.37 12.80 -21.32
N LYS A 59 8.74 11.76 -22.08
CA LYS A 59 8.41 11.64 -23.51
C LYS A 59 6.91 11.49 -23.72
N GLU A 60 6.22 10.72 -22.90
CA GLU A 60 4.76 10.53 -22.96
C GLU A 60 4.02 11.84 -22.72
N VAL A 61 4.41 12.59 -21.68
CA VAL A 61 3.79 13.89 -21.35
C VAL A 61 4.00 14.91 -22.47
N ALA A 62 5.21 14.99 -23.03
CA ALA A 62 5.49 15.86 -24.17
C ALA A 62 4.64 15.50 -25.39
N GLY A 63 4.57 14.20 -25.73
CA GLY A 63 3.75 13.71 -26.83
C GLY A 63 2.26 14.00 -26.66
N PHE A 64 1.73 13.91 -25.42
CA PHE A 64 0.35 14.25 -25.12
C PHE A 64 0.03 15.73 -25.34
N ILE A 65 0.95 16.63 -24.95
CA ILE A 65 0.81 18.07 -25.18
C ILE A 65 0.81 18.38 -26.68
N GLU A 66 1.80 17.87 -27.41
CA GLU A 66 1.90 18.08 -28.87
C GLU A 66 0.68 17.53 -29.63
N HIS A 67 0.14 16.39 -29.19
CA HIS A 67 -1.06 15.82 -29.80
C HIS A 67 -2.30 16.67 -29.52
N GLY A 68 -2.48 17.11 -28.28
CA GLY A 68 -3.58 18.00 -27.89
C GLY A 68 -3.55 19.32 -28.64
N GLU A 69 -2.40 19.99 -28.67
CA GLU A 69 -2.21 21.25 -29.40
C GLU A 69 -2.56 21.08 -30.89
N ARG A 70 -2.00 20.05 -31.54
CA ARG A 70 -2.23 19.80 -32.97
C ARG A 70 -3.70 19.53 -33.29
N SER A 71 -4.42 18.81 -32.41
CA SER A 71 -5.84 18.54 -32.58
C SER A 71 -6.67 19.82 -32.50
N MET A 72 -6.48 20.61 -31.43
CA MET A 72 -7.22 21.86 -31.23
C MET A 72 -6.97 22.88 -32.34
N LEU A 73 -5.69 23.05 -32.72
CA LEU A 73 -5.34 23.95 -33.81
C LEU A 73 -5.96 23.48 -35.13
N GLY A 74 -5.96 22.18 -35.41
CA GLY A 74 -6.58 21.62 -36.60
C GLY A 74 -8.09 21.89 -36.67
N GLU A 75 -8.81 21.72 -35.56
CA GLU A 75 -10.24 22.01 -35.48
C GLU A 75 -10.55 23.51 -35.63
N ALA A 76 -9.80 24.36 -34.91
CA ALA A 76 -9.95 25.81 -34.97
C ALA A 76 -9.64 26.38 -36.36
N GLU A 77 -8.58 25.88 -37.02
CA GLU A 77 -8.24 26.26 -38.39
C GLU A 77 -9.30 25.80 -39.40
N ALA A 78 -9.87 24.61 -39.21
CA ALA A 78 -10.94 24.12 -40.08
C ALA A 78 -12.21 24.96 -39.98
N ASP A 79 -12.62 25.32 -38.76
CA ASP A 79 -13.75 26.22 -38.50
C ASP A 79 -13.50 27.63 -39.06
N LEU A 80 -12.29 28.17 -38.87
CA LEU A 80 -11.90 29.46 -39.44
C LEU A 80 -11.99 29.44 -40.97
N ARG A 81 -11.41 28.43 -41.63
CA ARG A 81 -11.48 28.27 -43.09
C ARG A 81 -12.92 28.20 -43.57
N TRP A 82 -13.78 27.44 -42.89
CA TRP A 82 -15.20 27.33 -43.24
C TRP A 82 -15.89 28.70 -43.17
N LYS A 83 -15.66 29.48 -42.11
CA LYS A 83 -16.22 30.83 -41.94
C LYS A 83 -15.70 31.81 -42.99
N GLU A 84 -14.43 31.76 -43.33
CA GLU A 84 -13.82 32.59 -44.37
C GLU A 84 -14.39 32.28 -45.76
N GLU A 85 -14.52 30.99 -46.10
CA GLU A 85 -15.14 30.56 -47.36
C GLU A 85 -16.61 30.96 -47.44
N ARG A 86 -17.35 30.82 -46.34
CA ARG A 86 -18.75 31.24 -46.24
C ARG A 86 -18.90 32.74 -46.48
N ARG A 87 -18.05 33.54 -45.85
CA ARG A 87 -18.01 35.00 -46.04
C ARG A 87 -17.68 35.37 -47.48
N ALA A 88 -16.71 34.71 -48.10
CA ALA A 88 -16.34 34.95 -49.49
C ALA A 88 -17.51 34.64 -50.45
N LYS A 89 -18.21 33.51 -50.27
CA LYS A 89 -19.40 33.15 -51.05
C LYS A 89 -20.53 34.19 -50.92
N LEU A 90 -20.80 34.66 -49.69
CA LEU A 90 -21.80 35.70 -49.43
C LEU A 90 -21.45 37.03 -50.11
N VAL A 91 -20.20 37.47 -50.01
CA VAL A 91 -19.72 38.69 -50.67
C VAL A 91 -19.87 38.58 -52.18
N GLN A 92 -19.50 37.43 -52.76
CA GLN A 92 -19.62 37.18 -54.19
C GLN A 92 -21.08 37.21 -54.66
N CYS A 93 -21.98 36.47 -54.00
CA CYS A 93 -23.40 36.41 -54.38
C CYS A 93 -24.07 37.78 -54.25
N LYS A 94 -23.70 38.56 -53.22
CA LYS A 94 -24.17 39.94 -53.05
C LYS A 94 -23.73 40.82 -54.22
N GLN A 95 -22.44 40.80 -54.57
CA GLN A 95 -21.90 41.60 -55.67
C GLN A 95 -22.50 41.21 -57.02
N ASN A 96 -22.70 39.90 -57.28
CA ASN A 96 -23.35 39.44 -58.50
C ASN A 96 -24.77 40.00 -58.62
N LEU A 97 -25.55 39.93 -57.53
CA LEU A 97 -26.92 40.43 -57.49
C LEU A 97 -27.01 41.95 -57.67
N GLU A 98 -26.06 42.71 -57.09
CA GLU A 98 -25.97 44.18 -57.25
C GLU A 98 -25.66 44.59 -58.70
N ASN A 99 -24.95 43.74 -59.46
CA ASN A 99 -24.55 44.03 -60.85
C ASN A 99 -25.57 43.56 -61.91
N VAL A 100 -26.71 42.97 -61.51
CA VAL A 100 -27.72 42.49 -62.47
C VAL A 100 -28.43 43.68 -63.15
N PRO A 101 -28.42 43.78 -64.49
CA PRO A 101 -29.15 44.82 -65.20
C PRO A 101 -30.68 44.65 -65.03
N SER A 102 -31.41 45.75 -64.87
CA SER A 102 -32.86 45.78 -64.59
C SER A 102 -33.75 45.20 -65.69
N THR A 103 -33.18 44.81 -66.83
CA THR A 103 -33.87 44.21 -67.97
C THR A 103 -33.82 42.67 -67.98
N ASP A 104 -32.95 42.03 -67.19
CA ASP A 104 -32.80 40.56 -67.19
C ASP A 104 -33.37 39.92 -65.91
N THR A 105 -34.66 39.57 -65.97
CA THR A 105 -35.39 38.98 -64.84
C THR A 105 -34.97 37.54 -64.54
N ILE A 106 -34.45 36.81 -65.54
CA ILE A 106 -34.06 35.40 -65.37
C ILE A 106 -32.75 35.33 -64.61
N TYR A 107 -31.76 36.14 -65.01
CA TYR A 107 -30.47 36.22 -64.33
C TYR A 107 -30.62 36.75 -62.89
N PHE A 108 -31.51 37.72 -62.67
CA PHE A 108 -31.87 38.18 -61.33
C PHE A 108 -32.36 37.05 -60.42
N LEU A 109 -33.28 36.20 -60.89
CA LEU A 109 -33.81 35.10 -60.10
C LEU A 109 -32.73 34.05 -59.77
N GLN A 110 -31.78 33.81 -60.67
CA GLN A 110 -30.66 32.90 -60.44
C GLN A 110 -29.73 33.41 -59.34
N GLU A 111 -29.28 34.66 -59.42
CA GLU A 111 -28.39 35.25 -58.40
C GLU A 111 -29.10 35.47 -57.06
N PHE A 112 -30.39 35.82 -57.08
CA PHE A 112 -31.20 35.92 -55.87
C PHE A 112 -31.34 34.57 -55.16
N GLN A 113 -31.58 33.49 -55.92
CA GLN A 113 -31.65 32.14 -55.37
C GLN A 113 -30.29 31.68 -54.84
N ALA A 114 -29.19 31.96 -55.54
CA ALA A 114 -27.83 31.64 -55.08
C ALA A 114 -27.50 32.32 -53.75
N LEU A 115 -27.81 33.63 -53.62
CA LEU A 115 -27.66 34.36 -52.37
C LEU A 115 -28.53 33.77 -51.26
N LYS A 116 -29.78 33.39 -51.57
CA LYS A 116 -30.69 32.80 -50.59
C LYS A 116 -30.17 31.47 -50.02
N VAL A 117 -29.71 30.53 -50.85
CA VAL A 117 -29.15 29.27 -50.30
C VAL A 117 -27.84 29.55 -49.55
N ALA A 118 -27.03 30.47 -50.08
CA ALA A 118 -25.89 31.02 -49.36
C ALA A 118 -26.29 31.91 -48.17
N MET A 119 -27.54 32.01 -47.72
CA MET A 119 -27.89 32.58 -46.42
C MET A 119 -28.45 31.51 -45.47
N GLU A 120 -29.01 30.44 -46.03
CA GLU A 120 -29.68 29.36 -45.28
C GLU A 120 -28.71 28.25 -44.80
N GLU A 121 -27.49 28.15 -45.34
CA GLU A 121 -26.42 27.28 -44.82
C GLU A 121 -25.98 27.73 -43.41
N ASN A 122 -26.64 27.17 -42.37
CA ASN A 122 -26.52 27.55 -40.94
C ASN A 122 -25.83 26.51 -40.04
N LEU A 123 -25.27 25.43 -40.59
CA LEU A 123 -24.66 24.38 -39.77
C LEU A 123 -23.15 24.56 -39.70
N SER A 124 -22.71 25.33 -38.70
CA SER A 124 -21.32 25.27 -38.23
C SER A 124 -21.05 23.83 -37.74
N PRO A 125 -19.91 23.21 -38.07
CA PRO A 125 -19.45 22.03 -37.34
C PRO A 125 -19.37 22.42 -35.86
N ALA A 126 -20.13 21.75 -35.01
CA ALA A 126 -20.15 22.08 -33.59
C ALA A 126 -18.78 21.74 -32.98
N LEU A 127 -18.08 22.76 -32.48
CA LEU A 127 -16.82 22.58 -31.76
C LEU A 127 -17.10 21.87 -30.43
N SER A 128 -16.53 20.68 -30.27
CA SER A 128 -16.61 19.90 -29.05
C SER A 128 -15.47 20.31 -28.10
N PHE A 129 -15.61 21.48 -27.48
CA PHE A 129 -14.62 22.04 -26.54
C PHE A 129 -14.39 21.24 -25.25
N GLN A 130 -15.02 20.08 -25.07
CA GLN A 130 -15.05 19.33 -23.81
C GLN A 130 -13.78 18.49 -23.56
N ASN A 131 -13.04 18.09 -24.60
CA ASN A 131 -11.85 17.22 -24.46
C ASN A 131 -10.51 17.95 -24.53
N GLU A 132 -10.51 19.23 -24.89
CA GLU A 132 -9.37 19.89 -25.52
C GLU A 132 -8.34 20.50 -24.55
N LEU A 133 -8.68 20.73 -23.29
CA LEU A 133 -7.75 21.35 -22.32
C LEU A 133 -7.06 20.33 -21.40
N ASN A 134 -7.18 19.03 -21.64
CA ASN A 134 -6.62 18.03 -20.73
C ASN A 134 -5.08 18.10 -20.62
N PHE A 135 -4.38 18.53 -21.67
CA PHE A 135 -2.93 18.75 -21.62
C PHE A 135 -2.51 19.91 -20.69
N THR A 136 -3.42 20.86 -20.38
CA THR A 136 -3.14 21.92 -19.40
C THR A 136 -2.98 21.37 -17.98
N LYS A 137 -3.45 20.15 -17.72
CA LYS A 137 -3.29 19.44 -16.44
C LYS A 137 -1.93 18.73 -16.31
N CYS A 138 -1.15 18.63 -17.38
CA CYS A 138 0.16 17.95 -17.37
C CYS A 138 1.11 18.53 -16.32
N THR A 139 1.14 19.86 -16.17
CA THR A 139 1.97 20.53 -15.16
C THR A 139 1.62 20.09 -13.74
N GLN A 140 0.32 19.93 -13.44
CA GLN A 140 -0.14 19.44 -12.15
C GLN A 140 0.25 17.97 -11.96
N ALA A 141 0.00 17.12 -12.96
CA ALA A 141 0.30 15.69 -12.89
C ALA A 141 1.80 15.41 -12.68
N VAL A 142 2.67 16.09 -13.45
CA VAL A 142 4.13 16.02 -13.29
C VAL A 142 4.56 16.60 -11.94
N GLY A 143 3.90 17.66 -11.47
CA GLY A 143 4.11 18.23 -10.14
C GLY A 143 3.89 17.22 -9.01
N THR A 144 2.76 16.49 -9.04
CA THR A 144 2.48 15.43 -8.05
C THR A 144 3.54 14.33 -8.07
N VAL A 145 3.96 13.86 -9.25
CA VAL A 145 5.02 12.85 -9.37
C VAL A 145 6.34 13.36 -8.78
N LYS A 146 6.71 14.62 -9.06
CA LYS A 146 7.92 15.25 -8.50
C LYS A 146 7.89 15.31 -6.97
N ASP A 147 6.75 15.70 -6.39
CA ASP A 147 6.60 15.83 -4.93
C ASP A 147 6.66 14.46 -4.24
N VAL A 148 5.98 13.47 -4.82
CA VAL A 148 5.98 12.07 -4.36
C VAL A 148 7.40 11.48 -4.39
N LEU A 149 8.13 11.65 -5.50
CA LEU A 149 9.53 11.21 -5.61
C LEU A 149 10.44 11.93 -4.63
N SER A 150 10.29 13.25 -4.49
CA SER A 150 11.11 14.04 -3.55
C SER A 150 10.89 13.60 -2.10
N ALA A 151 9.63 13.37 -1.71
CA ALA A 151 9.27 12.89 -0.39
C ALA A 151 9.79 11.47 -0.13
N ALA A 152 9.63 10.57 -1.10
CA ALA A 152 10.15 9.20 -1.03
C ALA A 152 11.67 9.18 -0.87
N CYS A 153 12.40 9.90 -1.72
CA CYS A 153 13.86 9.99 -1.67
C CYS A 153 14.35 10.53 -0.33
N LYS A 154 13.73 11.60 0.17
CA LYS A 154 14.08 12.19 1.47
C LYS A 154 13.84 11.20 2.62
N LYS A 155 12.67 10.55 2.65
CA LYS A 155 12.31 9.56 3.67
C LYS A 155 13.28 8.38 3.71
N GLN A 156 13.62 7.84 2.54
CA GLN A 156 14.57 6.73 2.44
C GLN A 156 15.99 7.14 2.84
N TRP A 157 16.41 8.35 2.48
CA TRP A 157 17.71 8.89 2.88
C TRP A 157 17.80 9.12 4.39
N ASP A 158 16.77 9.67 5.02
CA ASP A 158 16.70 9.88 6.48
C ASP A 158 16.74 8.54 7.24
N HIS A 159 16.14 7.50 6.67
CA HIS A 159 16.24 6.12 7.17
C HIS A 159 17.68 5.58 7.09
N LEU A 160 18.36 5.75 5.94
CA LEU A 160 19.76 5.33 5.75
C LEU A 160 20.74 6.10 6.65
N GLN A 161 20.45 7.35 6.98
CA GLN A 161 21.28 8.17 7.89
C GLN A 161 21.07 7.85 9.38
N GLY A 162 20.14 6.95 9.72
CA GLY A 162 19.83 6.62 11.12
C GLY A 162 19.20 7.78 11.91
N LYS A 163 18.56 8.74 11.23
CA LYS A 163 18.00 9.98 11.81
C LYS A 163 16.47 10.00 11.89
N GLY A 164 15.80 8.85 11.88
CA GLY A 164 14.34 8.77 11.93
C GLY A 164 13.74 8.81 13.34
N THR A 165 13.46 10.01 13.86
CA THR A 165 12.33 10.28 14.77
C THR A 165 11.19 10.89 13.96
N ASP A 166 9.98 10.35 14.11
CA ASP A 166 8.66 10.89 13.71
C ASP A 166 8.41 11.25 12.22
N GLY A 167 7.40 10.61 11.60
CA GLY A 167 6.64 11.21 10.49
C GLY A 167 6.44 10.35 9.24
N LEU A 168 5.19 9.91 9.03
CA LEU A 168 4.61 9.34 7.80
C LEU A 168 4.73 10.32 6.61
N SER A 169 4.76 9.95 5.33
CA SER A 169 3.85 9.09 4.56
C SER A 169 4.37 8.93 3.11
N PHE A 170 3.90 7.92 2.38
CA PHE A 170 3.87 7.87 0.92
C PHE A 170 2.47 7.38 0.56
N LEU A 171 1.74 8.15 -0.24
CA LEU A 171 0.37 7.86 -0.66
C LEU A 171 0.38 7.68 -2.18
N GLU A 172 -0.18 6.55 -2.62
CA GLU A 172 -0.63 6.33 -3.99
C GLU A 172 -1.96 7.05 -4.24
N THR A 173 -2.11 7.52 -5.46
CA THR A 173 -3.20 8.33 -6.00
C THR A 173 -4.34 7.46 -6.52
N GLU A 174 -5.61 7.84 -6.32
CA GLU A 174 -6.53 8.12 -7.44
C GLU A 174 -7.75 8.99 -7.09
N GLU A 175 -7.84 10.07 -7.88
CA GLU A 175 -8.94 10.86 -8.46
C GLU A 175 -10.30 11.13 -7.77
N GLY A 176 -10.70 12.42 -7.84
CA GLY A 176 -12.09 12.91 -7.75
C GLY A 176 -12.24 14.35 -7.21
N LEU A 177 -12.12 15.35 -8.08
CA LEU A 177 -12.18 16.82 -7.80
C LEU A 177 -13.45 17.35 -7.11
N CYS A 178 -13.29 18.28 -6.15
CA CYS A 178 -13.61 19.72 -6.35
C CYS A 178 -13.15 20.60 -5.15
N SER A 179 -12.62 21.78 -5.43
CA SER A 179 -12.29 22.87 -4.48
C SER A 179 -13.01 24.17 -4.95
N PRO A 180 -13.16 25.27 -4.15
CA PRO A 180 -12.07 26.04 -3.51
C PRO A 180 -12.35 26.51 -2.03
N SER A 181 -11.39 26.35 -1.11
CA SER A 181 -10.46 27.36 -0.54
C SER A 181 -10.96 28.03 0.79
N PRO A 182 -10.14 28.80 1.54
CA PRO A 182 -9.35 28.26 2.66
C PRO A 182 -9.61 28.97 3.99
N SER A 183 -9.46 28.26 5.13
CA SER A 183 -8.98 28.91 6.35
C SER A 183 -8.38 27.93 7.34
N ALA A 184 -7.33 28.42 7.98
CA ALA A 184 -6.48 27.76 8.95
C ALA A 184 -7.19 27.43 10.26
N TRP A 185 -7.05 26.19 10.74
CA TRP A 185 -7.00 25.84 12.17
C TRP A 185 -5.94 24.74 12.33
N ARG A 186 -4.74 25.10 12.79
CA ARG A 186 -4.23 24.85 14.15
C ARG A 186 -4.39 23.41 14.66
N ALA A 187 -3.24 22.85 14.98
CA ALA A 187 -3.00 21.73 15.89
C ALA A 187 -4.12 21.50 16.92
N GLY A 188 -4.64 20.28 16.93
CA GLY A 188 -5.51 19.77 17.97
C GLY A 188 -5.38 18.26 17.99
N GLY A 189 -4.65 17.72 18.97
CA GLY A 189 -4.61 16.29 19.23
C GLY A 189 -6.03 15.80 19.47
N ILE A 190 -6.43 14.78 18.74
CA ILE A 190 -7.66 14.03 19.02
C ILE A 190 -7.24 12.83 19.85
N SER A 191 -7.22 13.07 21.16
CA SER A 191 -7.50 12.04 22.15
C SER A 191 -8.93 11.57 21.89
N SER A 192 -9.11 10.40 21.28
CA SER A 192 -10.38 9.68 21.33
C SER A 192 -10.43 8.93 22.66
N CYS A 193 -11.18 9.51 23.58
CA CYS A 193 -11.57 8.92 24.85
C CYS A 193 -12.26 7.55 24.64
N PHE A 194 -11.56 6.47 24.94
CA PHE A 194 -12.19 5.31 25.56
C PHE A 194 -11.82 5.33 27.04
N PRO A 195 -12.77 5.11 27.97
CA PRO A 195 -12.38 4.91 29.36
C PRO A 195 -11.41 3.72 29.39
N PRO A 196 -10.36 3.74 30.23
CA PRO A 196 -9.58 2.54 30.47
C PRO A 196 -10.55 1.53 31.09
N HIS A 197 -10.99 0.53 30.32
CA HIS A 197 -11.68 -0.62 30.91
C HIS A 197 -10.70 -1.24 31.90
N PRO A 198 -10.93 -1.11 33.22
CA PRO A 198 -10.05 -1.71 34.19
C PRO A 198 -10.39 -3.19 34.21
N HIS A 199 -9.41 -4.03 33.92
CA HIS A 199 -9.48 -5.48 34.07
C HIS A 199 -10.60 -6.17 33.26
N ILE A 200 -10.27 -6.63 32.05
CA ILE A 200 -10.96 -7.80 31.50
C ILE A 200 -10.58 -8.99 32.40
N SER A 201 -11.37 -9.16 33.46
CA SER A 201 -11.54 -10.47 34.07
C SER A 201 -12.15 -11.36 32.99
N PHE A 202 -11.45 -12.45 32.67
CA PHE A 202 -11.83 -13.40 31.61
C PHE A 202 -13.35 -13.65 31.62
N LEU A 203 -14.02 -13.27 30.53
CA LEU A 203 -15.44 -13.50 30.34
C LEU A 203 -15.73 -15.00 30.50
N PRO A 204 -16.81 -15.40 31.19
CA PRO A 204 -17.11 -16.80 31.53
C PRO A 204 -17.43 -17.72 30.34
N HIS A 205 -17.35 -17.21 29.10
CA HIS A 205 -17.64 -17.95 27.86
C HIS A 205 -16.51 -17.89 26.83
N THR A 206 -15.32 -17.38 27.18
CA THR A 206 -14.18 -17.36 26.26
C THR A 206 -13.51 -18.72 26.23
N VAL A 207 -13.55 -19.39 25.07
CA VAL A 207 -12.81 -20.64 24.85
C VAL A 207 -11.42 -20.29 24.39
N ALA A 208 -10.43 -20.69 25.19
CA ALA A 208 -9.05 -20.60 24.80
C ALA A 208 -8.80 -21.54 23.62
N PHE A 209 -8.40 -20.98 22.48
CA PHE A 209 -8.36 -21.65 21.20
C PHE A 209 -6.93 -22.09 20.87
N ILE A 210 -6.72 -23.39 20.78
CA ILE A 210 -5.42 -23.96 20.45
C ILE A 210 -5.27 -23.92 18.92
N ILE A 211 -4.27 -23.18 18.45
CA ILE A 211 -3.98 -23.05 17.02
C ILE A 211 -2.73 -23.86 16.69
N ASP A 212 -2.87 -24.80 15.78
CA ASP A 212 -1.75 -25.44 15.08
C ASP A 212 -1.62 -24.83 13.69
N LEU A 213 -0.39 -24.61 13.24
CA LEU A 213 -0.07 -24.10 11.91
C LEU A 213 -0.23 -25.19 10.85
N ASP A 214 -0.82 -24.82 9.72
CA ASP A 214 -1.11 -25.71 8.60
C ASP A 214 0.01 -25.66 7.56
N SER A 215 0.83 -26.72 7.52
CA SER A 215 1.94 -26.85 6.56
C SER A 215 1.51 -26.86 5.10
N ASP A 216 0.25 -27.21 4.81
CA ASP A 216 -0.26 -27.24 3.44
C ASP A 216 -0.60 -25.84 2.92
N THR A 217 -0.64 -24.85 3.82
CA THR A 217 -0.89 -23.44 3.47
C THR A 217 0.38 -22.59 3.42
N ALA A 218 1.44 -23.01 4.12
CA ALA A 218 2.66 -22.21 4.28
C ALA A 218 3.35 -21.88 2.95
N ASP A 219 3.63 -20.61 2.72
CA ASP A 219 4.45 -20.19 1.58
C ASP A 219 5.87 -20.78 1.66
N LYS A 220 6.52 -20.93 0.49
CA LYS A 220 7.87 -21.50 0.36
C LYS A 220 8.93 -20.77 1.18
N PHE A 221 8.75 -19.50 1.52
CA PHE A 221 9.69 -18.74 2.36
C PHE A 221 9.37 -18.78 3.85
N ILE A 222 8.40 -19.59 4.28
CA ILE A 222 8.03 -19.77 5.69
C ILE A 222 8.51 -21.12 6.20
N GLN A 223 9.46 -21.10 7.14
CA GLN A 223 9.89 -22.30 7.87
C GLN A 223 9.00 -22.50 9.10
N LEU A 224 8.41 -23.69 9.23
CA LEU A 224 7.66 -24.08 10.41
C LEU A 224 8.54 -24.80 11.43
N PHE A 225 8.35 -24.47 12.71
CA PHE A 225 8.98 -25.15 13.85
C PHE A 225 7.90 -25.86 14.67
N GLY A 226 7.78 -27.17 14.45
CA GLY A 226 6.65 -27.95 14.96
C GLY A 226 5.32 -27.41 14.41
N THR A 227 4.28 -27.41 15.26
CA THR A 227 2.95 -26.90 14.87
C THR A 227 2.67 -25.49 15.37
N LYS A 228 3.63 -24.83 16.03
CA LYS A 228 3.40 -23.55 16.72
C LYS A 228 4.34 -22.42 16.29
N GLY A 229 5.52 -22.71 15.76
CA GLY A 229 6.48 -21.69 15.36
C GLY A 229 6.50 -21.47 13.84
N ALA A 230 6.68 -20.22 13.42
CA ALA A 230 6.92 -19.86 12.02
C ALA A 230 7.98 -18.76 11.93
N LYS A 231 8.91 -18.90 10.98
CA LYS A 231 9.94 -17.90 10.69
C LYS A 231 10.11 -17.74 9.19
N ARG A 232 10.35 -16.50 8.75
CA ARG A 232 10.71 -16.26 7.36
C ARG A 232 12.16 -16.63 7.09
N VAL A 233 12.40 -17.25 5.94
CA VAL A 233 13.71 -17.67 5.47
C VAL A 233 13.97 -17.14 4.06
N LEU A 234 15.25 -16.95 3.73
CA LEU A 234 15.67 -16.47 2.41
C LEU A 234 15.67 -17.56 1.34
N CYS A 235 15.86 -18.82 1.76
CA CYS A 235 15.90 -19.96 0.85
C CYS A 235 14.52 -20.60 0.79
N PRO A 236 13.96 -20.85 -0.40
CA PRO A 236 12.66 -21.49 -0.53
C PRO A 236 12.71 -22.94 -0.04
N ILE A 237 11.70 -23.33 0.72
CA ILE A 237 11.50 -24.66 1.28
C ILE A 237 10.66 -25.47 0.28
N PRO A 238 11.08 -26.70 -0.06
CA PRO A 238 10.38 -27.57 -1.00
C PRO A 238 9.20 -28.26 -0.31
N TYR A 239 8.16 -27.50 0.05
CA TYR A 239 6.93 -28.09 0.55
C TYR A 239 6.21 -28.90 -0.55
N PRO A 240 5.45 -29.95 -0.20
CA PRO A 240 4.61 -30.65 -1.16
C PRO A 240 3.61 -29.71 -1.86
N GLU A 241 3.28 -30.01 -3.11
CA GLU A 241 2.26 -29.24 -3.84
C GLU A 241 0.90 -29.34 -3.14
N SER A 242 0.24 -28.19 -2.96
CA SER A 242 -1.06 -28.08 -2.30
C SER A 242 -1.85 -26.93 -2.90
N PRO A 243 -3.15 -27.13 -3.24
CA PRO A 243 -3.99 -26.06 -3.76
C PRO A 243 -4.28 -24.97 -2.71
N SER A 244 -4.06 -25.25 -1.42
CA SER A 244 -4.26 -24.30 -0.32
C SER A 244 -2.99 -23.49 0.01
N ARG A 245 -1.88 -23.73 -0.70
CA ARG A 245 -0.59 -23.09 -0.45
C ARG A 245 -0.56 -21.66 -0.97
N PHE A 246 -0.10 -20.73 -0.14
CA PHE A 246 0.23 -19.39 -0.63
C PHE A 246 1.48 -19.45 -1.51
N ILE A 247 1.40 -18.84 -2.69
CA ILE A 247 2.50 -18.81 -3.67
C ILE A 247 3.11 -17.41 -3.86
N ASN A 248 2.35 -16.39 -3.47
CA ASN A 248 2.65 -14.99 -3.73
C ASN A 248 2.73 -14.15 -2.44
N CYS A 249 2.54 -14.72 -1.25
CA CYS A 249 2.61 -13.97 0.02
C CYS A 249 3.17 -14.88 1.09
N GLU A 250 4.11 -14.40 1.91
CA GLU A 250 4.79 -15.16 2.97
C GLU A 250 3.88 -15.43 4.18
N GLN A 251 2.81 -16.17 3.94
CA GLN A 251 1.69 -16.41 4.83
C GLN A 251 1.57 -17.87 5.23
N VAL A 252 0.96 -18.10 6.38
CA VAL A 252 0.55 -19.43 6.87
C VAL A 252 -0.74 -19.30 7.68
N LEU A 253 -1.62 -20.31 7.59
CA LEU A 253 -2.88 -20.35 8.33
C LEU A 253 -2.82 -21.32 9.51
N GLY A 254 -3.77 -21.15 10.43
CA GLY A 254 -4.13 -22.17 11.39
C GLY A 254 -4.95 -23.29 10.76
N VAL A 255 -4.78 -24.51 11.26
CA VAL A 255 -5.54 -25.70 10.84
C VAL A 255 -7.02 -25.56 11.17
N ASN A 256 -7.32 -25.11 12.39
CA ASN A 256 -8.68 -25.13 12.92
C ASN A 256 -9.53 -23.96 12.39
N LEU A 257 -10.73 -24.31 11.92
CA LEU A 257 -11.75 -23.37 11.47
C LEU A 257 -12.55 -22.83 12.65
N MET A 258 -12.88 -21.55 12.58
CA MET A 258 -13.77 -20.87 13.50
C MET A 258 -15.06 -20.51 12.77
N ASN A 259 -16.23 -20.68 13.40
CA ASN A 259 -17.51 -20.38 12.76
C ASN A 259 -18.66 -20.01 13.71
N ARG A 260 -18.47 -20.13 15.04
CA ARG A 260 -19.46 -19.76 16.05
C ARG A 260 -18.83 -19.60 17.43
N GLY A 261 -19.42 -18.76 18.27
CA GLY A 261 -18.93 -18.51 19.62
C GLY A 261 -17.72 -17.58 19.65
N ASN A 262 -16.97 -17.65 20.74
CA ASN A 262 -15.90 -16.72 21.07
C ASN A 262 -14.57 -17.45 21.17
N TYR A 263 -13.56 -16.96 20.47
CA TYR A 263 -12.24 -17.59 20.37
C TYR A 263 -11.17 -16.63 20.84
N TYR A 264 -10.25 -17.12 21.67
CA TYR A 264 -9.10 -16.36 22.12
C TYR A 264 -7.81 -17.13 21.90
N TRP A 265 -6.79 -16.48 21.35
CA TRP A 265 -5.45 -17.04 21.24
C TRP A 265 -4.38 -15.97 21.43
N GLU A 266 -3.18 -16.40 21.78
CA GLU A 266 -2.02 -15.54 21.96
C GLU A 266 -0.90 -15.92 20.99
N VAL A 267 -0.21 -14.91 20.48
CA VAL A 267 0.93 -15.04 19.60
C VAL A 267 2.09 -14.26 20.21
N GLU A 268 3.22 -14.92 20.35
CA GLU A 268 4.49 -14.32 20.73
C GLU A 268 5.23 -13.84 19.48
N LEU A 269 5.53 -12.54 19.45
CA LEU A 269 6.36 -11.90 18.45
C LEU A 269 7.81 -11.96 18.92
N ILE A 270 8.63 -12.74 18.22
CA ILE A 270 10.04 -12.94 18.57
C ILE A 270 10.90 -11.90 17.88
N ASP A 271 10.69 -11.68 16.59
CA ASP A 271 11.46 -10.72 15.80
C ASP A 271 10.73 -10.28 14.53
N GLY A 272 11.21 -9.21 13.91
CA GLY A 272 10.75 -8.69 12.63
C GLY A 272 9.32 -8.16 12.61
N TRP A 273 8.79 -8.01 11.40
CA TRP A 273 7.47 -7.45 11.12
C TRP A 273 6.49 -8.57 10.85
N VAL A 274 5.41 -8.59 11.62
CA VAL A 274 4.42 -9.67 11.59
C VAL A 274 3.02 -9.05 11.58
N SER A 275 2.18 -9.59 10.70
CA SER A 275 0.74 -9.34 10.67
C SER A 275 -0.01 -10.56 11.21
N ILE A 276 -0.84 -10.35 12.23
CA ILE A 276 -1.64 -11.39 12.90
C ILE A 276 -3.12 -11.06 12.70
N GLY A 277 -3.92 -12.03 12.26
CA GLY A 277 -5.34 -11.78 12.07
C GLY A 277 -6.14 -13.01 11.70
N VAL A 278 -7.17 -12.78 10.89
CA VAL A 278 -8.07 -13.82 10.41
C VAL A 278 -8.34 -13.66 8.91
N ILE A 279 -8.60 -14.79 8.26
CA ILE A 279 -8.92 -14.87 6.84
C ILE A 279 -10.12 -15.79 6.60
N ALA A 280 -10.94 -15.46 5.60
CA ALA A 280 -12.04 -16.31 5.17
C ALA A 280 -11.54 -17.62 4.55
N GLU A 281 -12.22 -18.73 4.84
CA GLU A 281 -11.86 -20.06 4.32
C GLU A 281 -11.92 -20.15 2.79
N ASP A 282 -12.74 -19.30 2.16
CA ASP A 282 -12.94 -19.24 0.71
C ASP A 282 -11.98 -18.28 0.01
N PHE A 283 -10.96 -17.79 0.72
CA PHE A 283 -9.91 -16.99 0.12
C PHE A 283 -9.04 -17.82 -0.82
N ASP A 284 -8.76 -17.27 -2.01
CA ASP A 284 -7.87 -17.88 -2.98
C ASP A 284 -6.39 -17.59 -2.64
N PRO A 285 -5.58 -18.59 -2.25
CA PRO A 285 -4.18 -18.39 -1.89
C PRO A 285 -3.28 -18.10 -3.10
N GLN A 286 -3.79 -18.21 -4.33
CA GLN A 286 -3.06 -17.89 -5.56
C GLN A 286 -3.22 -16.43 -6.02
N GLN A 287 -3.95 -15.60 -5.27
CA GLN A 287 -4.05 -14.17 -5.55
C GLN A 287 -2.67 -13.51 -5.70
N SER A 288 -2.58 -12.51 -6.56
CA SER A 288 -1.34 -11.76 -6.76
C SER A 288 -0.89 -11.07 -5.47
N TYR A 289 0.41 -10.78 -5.31
CA TYR A 289 0.98 -10.19 -4.10
C TYR A 289 0.14 -9.02 -3.54
N ASN A 290 -0.27 -8.07 -4.39
CA ASN A 290 -1.04 -6.89 -3.96
C ASN A 290 -2.43 -7.23 -3.38
N ARG A 291 -3.10 -8.26 -3.90
CA ARG A 291 -4.44 -8.70 -3.44
C ARG A 291 -4.37 -9.83 -2.40
N GLY A 292 -3.27 -10.57 -2.40
CA GLY A 292 -2.96 -11.73 -1.56
C GLY A 292 -2.68 -11.40 -0.09
N ARG A 293 -2.14 -10.19 0.15
CA ARG A 293 -1.67 -9.75 1.47
C ARG A 293 -2.79 -9.69 2.49
N LEU A 294 -2.51 -10.26 3.67
CA LEU A 294 -3.42 -10.28 4.81
C LEU A 294 -3.87 -8.86 5.19
N GLY A 295 -5.17 -8.63 5.29
CA GLY A 295 -5.78 -7.32 5.60
C GLY A 295 -5.90 -6.36 4.41
N ARG A 296 -5.25 -6.65 3.27
CA ARG A 296 -5.23 -5.79 2.07
C ARG A 296 -6.27 -6.23 1.03
N ASN A 297 -7.28 -6.95 1.50
CA ASN A 297 -8.43 -7.42 0.74
C ASN A 297 -9.65 -7.49 1.68
N GLU A 298 -10.83 -7.72 1.11
CA GLU A 298 -12.10 -7.74 1.86
C GLU A 298 -12.35 -9.08 2.58
N LYS A 299 -11.49 -10.08 2.35
CA LYS A 299 -11.59 -11.44 2.88
C LYS A 299 -10.67 -11.69 4.08
N SER A 300 -9.98 -10.66 4.56
CA SER A 300 -9.08 -10.77 5.71
C SER A 300 -8.94 -9.44 6.45
N CYS A 301 -8.56 -9.54 7.72
CA CYS A 301 -8.16 -8.40 8.54
C CYS A 301 -7.01 -8.82 9.45
N CYS A 302 -6.17 -7.87 9.85
CA CYS A 302 -5.06 -8.13 10.75
C CYS A 302 -4.60 -6.90 11.53
N LEU A 303 -3.88 -7.16 12.61
CA LEU A 303 -3.00 -6.21 13.26
C LEU A 303 -1.56 -6.47 12.80
N GLN A 304 -0.91 -5.46 12.28
CA GLN A 304 0.48 -5.48 11.86
C GLN A 304 1.36 -4.80 12.91
N TRP A 305 2.48 -5.42 13.27
CA TRP A 305 3.63 -4.73 13.82
C TRP A 305 4.64 -4.43 12.70
N ASN A 306 4.93 -3.17 12.43
CA ASN A 306 5.82 -2.75 11.33
C ASN A 306 7.22 -2.30 11.80
N GLY A 307 7.60 -2.63 13.03
CA GLY A 307 8.86 -2.19 13.66
C GLY A 307 8.80 -0.82 14.33
N GLN A 308 7.74 -0.03 14.12
CA GLN A 308 7.55 1.28 14.75
C GLN A 308 6.25 1.37 15.53
N ASN A 309 5.13 1.04 14.88
CA ASN A 309 3.79 1.15 15.43
C ASN A 309 2.96 -0.08 15.09
N TYR A 310 1.80 -0.20 15.73
CA TYR A 310 0.78 -1.12 15.28
C TYR A 310 -0.08 -0.47 14.19
N VAL A 311 -0.48 -1.27 13.21
CA VAL A 311 -1.42 -0.83 12.17
C VAL A 311 -2.50 -1.90 12.00
N ALA A 312 -3.76 -1.52 12.19
CA ALA A 312 -4.88 -2.39 11.87
C ALA A 312 -5.24 -2.27 10.39
N TRP A 313 -5.48 -3.38 9.73
CA TRP A 313 -5.76 -3.47 8.30
C TRP A 313 -7.06 -4.23 8.03
N PHE A 314 -7.90 -3.68 7.15
CA PHE A 314 -9.06 -4.36 6.59
C PHE A 314 -9.44 -3.74 5.24
N GLY A 315 -9.67 -4.59 4.23
CA GLY A 315 -10.13 -4.11 2.92
C GLY A 315 -9.17 -3.14 2.22
N GLY A 316 -7.88 -3.18 2.56
CA GLY A 316 -6.87 -2.23 2.06
C GLY A 316 -6.79 -0.89 2.80
N PHE A 317 -7.64 -0.66 3.79
CA PHE A 317 -7.59 0.53 4.64
C PHE A 317 -6.77 0.25 5.90
N GLU A 318 -6.06 1.28 6.38
CA GLU A 318 -5.23 1.22 7.57
C GLU A 318 -5.72 2.13 8.69
N SER A 319 -5.45 1.74 9.94
CA SER A 319 -5.56 2.59 11.11
C SER A 319 -4.33 2.42 11.99
N VAL A 320 -3.58 3.52 12.18
CA VAL A 320 -2.32 3.53 12.94
C VAL A 320 -2.61 3.67 14.43
N ILE A 321 -2.01 2.79 15.23
CA ILE A 321 -2.23 2.68 16.66
C ILE A 321 -0.92 3.04 17.38
N GLN A 322 -0.99 4.10 18.19
CA GLN A 322 0.12 4.63 18.97
C GLN A 322 0.20 3.90 20.32
N GLN A 323 0.88 2.76 20.33
CA GLN A 323 1.12 1.95 21.54
C GLN A 323 2.53 1.36 21.51
N PRO A 324 3.17 1.15 22.68
CA PRO A 324 4.49 0.54 22.75
C PRO A 324 4.46 -0.92 22.28
N PHE A 325 5.62 -1.46 21.89
CA PHE A 325 5.75 -2.86 21.51
C PHE A 325 5.33 -3.82 22.64
N PHE A 326 4.62 -4.88 22.25
CA PHE A 326 4.22 -6.00 23.09
C PHE A 326 4.75 -7.27 22.47
N HIS A 327 5.48 -8.06 23.25
CA HIS A 327 5.97 -9.37 22.82
C HIS A 327 4.83 -10.37 22.62
N THR A 328 3.69 -10.16 23.26
CA THR A 328 2.54 -11.07 23.16
C THR A 328 1.31 -10.30 22.69
N ILE A 329 0.72 -10.76 21.60
CA ILE A 329 -0.53 -10.23 21.04
C ILE A 329 -1.64 -11.24 21.29
N GLY A 330 -2.65 -10.82 22.04
CA GLY A 330 -3.89 -11.56 22.20
C GLY A 330 -4.89 -11.19 21.11
N VAL A 331 -5.55 -12.18 20.54
CA VAL A 331 -6.61 -11.98 19.54
C VAL A 331 -7.90 -12.57 20.08
N PHE A 332 -8.96 -11.77 20.11
CA PHE A 332 -10.27 -12.18 20.55
C PHE A 332 -11.30 -11.98 19.44
N LEU A 333 -11.87 -13.09 18.97
CA LEU A 333 -12.86 -13.12 17.89
C LEU A 333 -14.22 -13.51 18.47
N GLU A 334 -15.21 -12.65 18.28
CA GLU A 334 -16.59 -12.85 18.74
C GLU A 334 -17.52 -12.97 17.53
N TYR A 335 -17.93 -14.20 17.18
CA TYR A 335 -18.75 -14.42 15.99
C TYR A 335 -20.15 -13.81 16.11
N SER A 336 -20.78 -13.92 17.28
CA SER A 336 -22.15 -13.41 17.49
C SER A 336 -22.19 -11.89 17.40
N GLU A 337 -21.15 -11.24 17.92
CA GLU A 337 -21.02 -9.78 17.96
C GLU A 337 -20.37 -9.20 16.70
N LYS A 338 -19.91 -10.07 15.78
CA LYS A 338 -19.15 -9.70 14.57
C LYS A 338 -18.00 -8.75 14.91
N ALA A 339 -17.25 -9.11 15.96
CA ALA A 339 -16.20 -8.28 16.50
C ALA A 339 -14.85 -9.03 16.52
N LEU A 340 -13.78 -8.31 16.24
CA LEU A 340 -12.41 -8.77 16.40
C LEU A 340 -11.64 -7.75 17.22
N THR A 341 -11.05 -8.18 18.32
CA THR A 341 -10.29 -7.31 19.21
C THR A 341 -8.87 -7.81 19.36
N PHE A 342 -7.91 -6.90 19.26
CA PHE A 342 -6.49 -7.16 19.45
C PHE A 342 -6.02 -6.55 20.77
N TYR A 343 -5.20 -7.31 21.51
CA TYR A 343 -4.67 -6.92 22.81
C TYR A 343 -3.15 -7.04 22.83
N GLY A 344 -2.50 -6.06 23.43
CA GLY A 344 -1.12 -6.18 23.89
C GLY A 344 -1.11 -6.81 25.28
N VAL A 345 -0.39 -7.92 25.46
CA VAL A 345 -0.35 -8.66 26.73
C VAL A 345 1.02 -8.48 27.38
N LYS A 346 1.04 -7.97 28.61
CA LYS A 346 2.26 -7.79 29.42
C LYS A 346 1.94 -8.00 30.90
N ASP A 347 2.73 -8.81 31.60
CA ASP A 347 2.58 -9.09 33.03
C ASP A 347 1.13 -9.46 33.45
N SER A 348 0.47 -10.30 32.62
CA SER A 348 -0.93 -10.72 32.78
C SER A 348 -1.96 -9.58 32.71
N LYS A 349 -1.55 -8.38 32.29
CA LYS A 349 -2.43 -7.27 31.92
C LYS A 349 -2.62 -7.24 30.41
N MET A 350 -3.85 -6.95 29.99
CA MET A 350 -4.22 -6.80 28.59
C MET A 350 -4.55 -5.33 28.30
N THR A 351 -3.91 -4.77 27.29
CA THR A 351 -4.19 -3.44 26.76
C THR A 351 -4.90 -3.60 25.43
N CYS A 352 -6.11 -3.08 25.28
CA CYS A 352 -6.80 -3.07 23.99
C CYS A 352 -6.01 -2.21 23.00
N LEU A 353 -5.56 -2.82 21.90
CA LEU A 353 -4.84 -2.12 20.82
C LEU A 353 -5.84 -1.62 19.79
N GLN A 354 -6.76 -2.49 19.36
CA GLN A 354 -7.80 -2.15 18.39
C GLN A 354 -8.98 -3.08 18.52
N GLN A 355 -10.19 -2.53 18.40
CA GLN A 355 -11.41 -3.30 18.17
C GLN A 355 -11.98 -2.97 16.80
N LEU A 356 -12.28 -4.01 16.02
CA LEU A 356 -12.99 -3.94 14.75
C LEU A 356 -14.41 -4.40 15.04
N LYS A 357 -15.34 -3.45 15.09
CA LYS A 357 -16.77 -3.69 15.27
C LYS A 357 -17.54 -2.56 14.58
N VAL A 358 -18.72 -2.87 14.07
CA VAL A 358 -19.62 -1.85 13.53
C VAL A 358 -19.96 -0.85 14.63
N SER A 359 -19.81 0.44 14.35
CA SER A 359 -20.09 1.54 15.28
C SER A 359 -20.75 2.71 14.57
N HIS A 360 -21.54 3.50 15.31
CA HIS A 360 -22.20 4.68 14.75
C HIS A 360 -21.30 5.90 14.84
N PHE A 361 -21.15 6.65 13.73
CA PHE A 361 -20.44 7.92 13.74
C PHE A 361 -21.20 8.98 14.53
N ALA A 362 -20.49 9.76 15.33
CA ALA A 362 -20.98 11.06 15.76
C ALA A 362 -21.06 12.00 14.54
N LYS A 363 -22.11 12.82 14.45
CA LYS A 363 -22.27 13.81 13.36
C LYS A 363 -20.99 14.64 13.19
N GLY A 364 -20.38 14.60 12.01
CA GLY A 364 -19.24 15.44 11.64
C GLY A 364 -17.84 14.81 11.72
N GLN A 365 -17.71 13.54 12.12
CA GLN A 365 -16.46 12.79 12.02
C GLN A 365 -16.52 11.75 10.90
N PHE A 366 -15.55 11.78 9.99
CA PHE A 366 -15.37 10.77 8.95
C PHE A 366 -14.02 10.08 9.16
N ASP A 367 -14.07 8.80 9.47
CA ASP A 367 -12.91 7.91 9.50
C ASP A 367 -13.06 6.89 8.36
N PRO A 368 -12.22 6.94 7.31
CA PRO A 368 -12.27 6.02 6.19
C PRO A 368 -12.18 4.54 6.62
N PHE A 369 -11.35 4.24 7.63
CA PHE A 369 -11.15 2.89 8.13
C PHE A 369 -12.42 2.38 8.82
N GLN A 370 -12.95 3.13 9.79
CA GLN A 370 -14.20 2.77 10.45
C GLN A 370 -15.38 2.72 9.47
N ASN A 371 -15.37 3.55 8.41
CA ASN A 371 -16.40 3.51 7.38
C ASN A 371 -16.35 2.19 6.60
N LYS A 372 -15.15 1.75 6.21
CA LYS A 372 -14.95 0.42 5.58
C LYS A 372 -15.42 -0.70 6.51
N ILE A 373 -15.13 -0.61 7.81
CA ILE A 373 -15.59 -1.57 8.82
C ILE A 373 -17.12 -1.62 8.86
N ASN A 374 -17.78 -0.47 8.95
CA ASN A 374 -19.23 -0.36 9.05
C ASN A 374 -19.97 -0.96 7.85
N HIS A 375 -19.38 -0.86 6.64
CA HIS A 375 -20.02 -1.34 5.42
C HIS A 375 -19.72 -2.81 5.10
N GLN A 376 -18.52 -3.30 5.42
CA GLN A 376 -18.07 -4.59 4.89
C GLN A 376 -17.60 -5.58 5.96
N PHE A 377 -17.20 -5.16 7.15
CA PHE A 377 -16.61 -6.10 8.11
C PHE A 377 -17.57 -7.21 8.53
N ALA A 378 -18.87 -6.91 8.63
CA ALA A 378 -19.89 -7.88 8.97
C ALA A 378 -20.05 -9.01 7.92
N SER A 379 -19.67 -8.80 6.66
CA SER A 379 -19.75 -9.83 5.61
C SER A 379 -18.67 -10.89 5.77
N LEU A 380 -17.53 -10.55 6.41
CA LEU A 380 -16.45 -11.49 6.70
C LEU A 380 -16.94 -12.68 7.54
N PHE A 381 -17.88 -12.43 8.46
CA PHE A 381 -18.50 -13.43 9.34
C PHE A 381 -19.56 -14.31 8.66
N LEU A 382 -19.85 -14.09 7.37
CA LEU A 382 -20.67 -15.01 6.57
C LEU A 382 -19.88 -16.26 6.16
N CYS A 383 -18.55 -16.19 6.21
CA CYS A 383 -17.65 -17.30 5.94
C CYS A 383 -17.10 -17.88 7.25
N LYS A 384 -16.61 -19.11 7.23
CA LYS A 384 -15.76 -19.59 8.33
C LYS A 384 -14.42 -18.89 8.24
N LEU A 385 -13.83 -18.56 9.38
CA LEU A 385 -12.53 -17.88 9.44
C LEU A 385 -11.45 -18.82 9.97
N LYS A 386 -10.24 -18.66 9.46
CA LYS A 386 -9.02 -19.26 9.99
C LYS A 386 -8.14 -18.19 10.63
N PRO A 387 -7.40 -18.50 11.71
CA PRO A 387 -6.28 -17.66 12.13
C PRO A 387 -5.26 -17.57 10.99
N ALA A 388 -4.71 -16.40 10.78
CA ALA A 388 -3.79 -16.13 9.68
C ALA A 388 -2.60 -15.30 10.15
N PHE A 389 -1.43 -15.64 9.61
CA PHE A 389 -0.17 -15.02 9.97
C PHE A 389 0.60 -14.67 8.70
N PHE A 390 1.13 -13.45 8.63
CA PHE A 390 1.93 -12.96 7.52
C PHE A 390 3.26 -12.43 8.06
N LEU A 391 4.37 -12.99 7.60
CA LEU A 391 5.72 -12.68 8.07
C LEU A 391 6.38 -11.71 7.06
N GLU A 392 6.27 -10.42 7.34
CA GLU A 392 6.48 -9.35 6.35
C GLU A 392 7.94 -8.96 6.13
N SER A 393 8.80 -9.13 7.13
CA SER A 393 10.24 -8.88 7.03
C SER A 393 11.02 -10.20 7.01
N VAL A 394 12.24 -10.17 6.48
CA VAL A 394 13.11 -11.35 6.30
C VAL A 394 13.46 -12.05 7.62
N ASP A 395 13.55 -11.28 8.70
CA ASP A 395 13.83 -11.71 10.07
C ASP A 395 12.58 -12.06 10.88
N ALA A 396 11.38 -11.90 10.30
CA ALA A 396 10.12 -12.13 10.98
C ALA A 396 10.05 -13.54 11.57
N HIS A 397 9.71 -13.60 12.86
CA HIS A 397 9.64 -14.82 13.64
C HIS A 397 8.54 -14.71 14.68
N LEU A 398 7.63 -15.68 14.68
CA LEU A 398 6.54 -15.77 15.65
C LEU A 398 6.42 -17.18 16.20
N GLN A 399 5.81 -17.24 17.38
CA GLN A 399 5.40 -18.49 17.99
C GLN A 399 3.99 -18.35 18.57
N ILE A 400 3.13 -19.31 18.27
CA ILE A 400 1.81 -19.42 18.91
C ILE A 400 2.05 -19.90 20.35
N GLY A 401 1.76 -19.01 21.30
CA GLY A 401 2.10 -19.24 22.70
C GLY A 401 1.21 -20.30 23.33
N PRO A 402 1.73 -21.15 24.24
CA PRO A 402 0.87 -21.88 25.16
C PRO A 402 0.20 -20.88 26.09
N LEU A 403 -1.10 -21.03 26.31
CA LEU A 403 -1.83 -20.24 27.31
C LEU A 403 -1.06 -20.34 28.64
N LYS A 404 -0.59 -19.21 29.18
CA LYS A 404 0.08 -19.19 30.49
C LYS A 404 -0.81 -19.91 31.50
N LYS A 405 -0.23 -20.75 32.37
CA LYS A 405 -0.94 -21.65 33.31
C LYS A 405 -2.05 -20.95 34.12
N ASP A 406 -1.93 -19.65 34.35
CA ASP A 406 -2.91 -18.85 35.09
C ASP A 406 -4.25 -18.72 34.35
N CYS A 407 -4.24 -18.74 33.00
CA CYS A 407 -5.45 -18.76 32.17
C CYS A 407 -6.11 -20.15 32.13
N VAL A 408 -5.35 -21.22 32.40
CA VAL A 408 -5.82 -22.62 32.39
C VAL A 408 -6.43 -23.01 33.73
N SER A 409 -6.18 -22.25 34.80
CA SER A 409 -6.63 -22.58 36.16
C SER A 409 -8.17 -22.55 36.35
N VAL A 410 -8.91 -21.91 35.45
CA VAL A 410 -10.39 -21.89 35.46
C VAL A 410 -11.00 -23.11 34.74
N LEU A 411 -10.22 -23.85 33.94
CA LEU A 411 -10.70 -24.98 33.12
C LEU A 411 -10.86 -26.31 33.88
N LYS A 412 -10.74 -26.35 35.22
CA LYS A 412 -10.89 -27.58 36.02
C LYS A 412 -12.15 -27.68 36.89
N ARG A 413 -13.13 -26.79 36.78
CA ARG A 413 -14.42 -26.96 37.47
C ARG A 413 -15.61 -26.44 36.67
N ARG A 414 -16.19 -27.32 35.85
CA ARG A 414 -17.58 -27.83 35.94
C ARG A 414 -18.04 -28.34 34.58
#